data_AF-A0A951T3Y7-F1
#
_entry.id   AF-A0A951T3Y7-F1
#
_cell.length_a   1.000
_cell.length_b   1.000
_cell.length_c   1.000
_cell.angle_alpha   90.00
_cell.angle_beta   90.00
_cell.angle_gamma   90.00
#
_symmetry.space_group_name_H-M   'P 1'
#
loop_
_entity.id
_entity.type
_entity.pdbx_description
1 polymer ?
#
loop_
_entity_poly.entity_id
_entity_poly.type
_entity_poly.pdbx_seq_one_letter_code
_entity_poly.pdbx_strand_id
1 'polypeptide(L)'
;MSGEKATEKLQIGDPRLVVRWTRRYARSRTISFLVQWVVIVFMILVIGLAANLTNTAHRTGSMGLFGLSIGLMALSVLGLAWFSLSRWSGELIWNITQWLYGGEGYAAFAGPSGHKTLPLWLTALGGGLVVYHLVIAMLVSFNYVSLRSMQPFSAAYMAPYLMILIVYQGLGFWAWIWPALYALHAVLLLAGAPIRFPAHFPLLDMIVPVFGYGLVAILAGHAYSRYALWNLKRVTRTVLPEFPTDADGDAETGGGAGDCAHE
;
A
#
# COMPACT_ATOMS: atom_id res chain seq x y z
N MET A 1 6.67 42.79 19.07
CA MET A 1 7.07 41.71 20.01
C MET A 1 6.74 40.38 19.36
N SER A 2 7.74 39.73 18.78
CA SER A 2 7.62 38.41 18.16
C SER A 2 7.66 37.36 19.27
N GLY A 3 6.52 36.74 19.56
CA GLY A 3 6.44 35.61 20.49
C GLY A 3 7.05 34.38 19.84
N GLU A 4 8.34 34.18 20.09
CA GLU A 4 9.06 32.96 19.77
C GLU A 4 8.33 31.80 20.48
N LYS A 5 7.56 31.01 19.72
CA LYS A 5 6.96 29.77 20.21
C LYS A 5 8.11 28.84 20.54
N ALA A 6 8.53 28.85 21.81
CA ALA A 6 9.45 27.87 22.34
C ALA A 6 8.94 26.48 21.97
N THR A 7 9.68 25.79 21.11
CA THR A 7 9.50 24.37 20.84
C THR A 7 9.80 23.63 22.14
N GLU A 8 8.77 23.48 22.97
CA GLU A 8 8.78 22.69 24.18
C GLU A 8 9.26 21.28 23.82
N LYS A 9 10.51 20.96 24.20
CA LYS A 9 11.10 19.64 23.96
C LYS A 9 10.35 18.66 24.85
N LEU A 10 9.40 17.93 24.26
CA LEU A 10 8.66 16.84 24.90
C LEU A 10 9.63 15.92 25.65
N GLN A 11 9.52 15.88 26.98
CA GLN A 11 10.37 15.06 27.84
C GLN A 11 9.87 13.61 27.87
N ILE A 12 10.80 12.67 28.13
CA ILE A 12 10.48 11.25 28.34
C ILE A 12 9.53 11.18 29.56
N GLY A 13 8.30 10.71 29.36
CA GLY A 13 7.24 10.74 30.38
C GLY A 13 5.96 11.48 29.94
N ASP A 14 6.01 12.28 28.88
CA ASP A 14 4.83 13.02 28.41
C ASP A 14 3.83 12.11 27.65
N PRO A 15 2.56 12.01 28.08
CA PRO A 15 1.53 11.23 27.37
C PRO A 15 1.29 11.70 25.92
N ARG A 16 1.64 12.95 25.57
CA ARG A 16 1.60 13.45 24.19
C ARG A 16 2.57 12.68 23.27
N LEU A 17 3.69 12.16 23.79
CA LEU A 17 4.61 11.32 23.01
C LEU A 17 3.98 9.97 22.66
N VAL A 18 3.23 9.37 23.58
CA VAL A 18 2.49 8.12 23.33
C VAL A 18 1.51 8.34 22.18
N VAL A 19 0.68 9.39 22.25
CA VAL A 19 -0.27 9.73 21.17
C VAL A 19 0.43 9.97 19.83
N ARG A 20 1.57 10.68 19.84
CA ARG A 20 2.34 10.98 18.62
C ARG A 20 2.89 9.72 17.96
N TRP A 21 3.46 8.80 18.74
CA TRP A 21 4.01 7.54 18.24
C TRP A 21 2.92 6.56 17.82
N THR A 22 1.80 6.50 18.53
CA THR A 22 0.61 5.74 18.13
C THR A 22 0.08 6.22 16.77
N ARG A 23 -0.04 7.54 16.57
CA ARG A 23 -0.47 8.12 15.27
C ARG A 23 0.50 7.79 14.14
N ARG A 24 1.81 7.84 14.41
CA ARG A 24 2.85 7.49 13.43
C ARG A 24 2.82 6.02 13.07
N TYR A 25 2.68 5.15 14.06
CA TYR A 25 2.55 3.71 13.85
C TYR A 25 1.33 3.38 13.00
N ALA A 26 0.15 3.90 13.35
CA ALA A 26 -1.09 3.62 12.63
C ALA A 26 -1.06 4.10 11.16
N ARG A 27 -0.51 5.29 10.89
CA ARG A 27 -0.37 5.83 9.51
C ARG A 27 0.68 5.12 8.65
N SER A 28 1.55 4.33 9.26
CA SER A 28 2.61 3.62 8.57
C SER A 28 2.35 2.11 8.45
N ARG A 29 1.17 1.62 8.84
CA ARG A 29 0.79 0.22 8.58
C ARG A 29 0.52 0.03 7.09
N THR A 30 1.46 -0.64 6.42
CA THR A 30 1.44 -0.84 4.96
C THR A 30 1.06 -2.26 4.53
N ILE A 31 0.77 -3.18 5.46
CA ILE A 31 0.49 -4.59 5.12
C ILE A 31 -0.73 -4.73 4.21
N SER A 32 -1.80 -3.98 4.44
CA SER A 32 -2.97 -4.00 3.55
C SER A 32 -2.59 -3.59 2.12
N PHE A 33 -1.74 -2.57 1.97
CA PHE A 33 -1.19 -2.15 0.68
C PHE A 33 -0.27 -3.21 0.07
N LEU A 34 0.54 -3.91 0.87
CA LEU A 34 1.39 -5.00 0.41
C LEU A 34 0.57 -6.17 -0.14
N VAL A 35 -0.50 -6.57 0.56
CA VAL A 35 -1.40 -7.63 0.10
C VAL A 35 -2.06 -7.25 -1.22
N GLN A 36 -2.60 -6.03 -1.31
CA GLN A 36 -3.16 -5.50 -2.56
C GLN A 36 -2.13 -5.49 -3.68
N TRP A 37 -0.91 -5.02 -3.40
CA TRP A 37 0.19 -4.99 -4.37
C TRP A 37 0.53 -6.37 -4.90
N VAL A 38 0.66 -7.38 -4.02
CA VAL A 38 0.99 -8.77 -4.43
C VAL A 38 -0.08 -9.32 -5.37
N VAL A 39 -1.35 -9.14 -5.03
CA VAL A 39 -2.47 -9.60 -5.87
C VAL A 39 -2.43 -8.91 -7.24
N ILE A 40 -2.29 -7.57 -7.27
CA ILE A 40 -2.26 -6.80 -8.53
C ILE A 40 -1.07 -7.22 -9.39
N VAL A 41 0.13 -7.36 -8.82
CA VAL A 41 1.33 -7.77 -9.56
C VAL A 41 1.16 -9.17 -10.13
N PHE A 42 0.66 -10.11 -9.34
CA PHE A 42 0.39 -11.46 -9.82
C PHE A 42 -0.56 -11.45 -11.03
N MET A 43 -1.64 -10.68 -10.96
CA MET A 43 -2.59 -10.57 -12.07
C MET A 43 -1.97 -9.97 -13.33
N ILE A 44 -1.11 -8.96 -13.18
CA ILE A 44 -0.41 -8.35 -14.31
C ILE A 44 0.58 -9.34 -14.95
N LEU A 45 1.24 -10.17 -14.15
CA LEU A 45 2.08 -11.25 -14.67
C LEU A 45 1.26 -12.27 -15.48
N VAL A 46 0.06 -12.63 -15.01
CA VAL A 46 -0.86 -13.51 -15.76
C VAL A 46 -1.31 -12.86 -17.08
N ILE A 47 -1.64 -11.57 -17.07
CA ILE A 47 -2.00 -10.81 -18.29
C ILE A 47 -0.81 -10.76 -19.26
N GLY A 48 0.40 -10.50 -18.76
CA GLY A 48 1.62 -10.48 -19.56
C GLY A 48 1.93 -11.84 -20.19
N LEU A 49 1.74 -12.93 -19.44
CA LEU A 49 1.84 -14.29 -19.95
C LEU A 49 0.78 -14.55 -21.03
N ALA A 50 -0.47 -14.18 -20.78
CA ALA A 50 -1.56 -14.34 -21.74
C ALA A 50 -1.27 -13.59 -23.05
N ALA A 51 -0.79 -12.35 -22.98
CA ALA A 51 -0.41 -11.56 -24.15
C ALA A 51 0.74 -12.18 -24.94
N ASN A 52 1.76 -12.71 -24.24
CA ASN A 52 2.86 -13.41 -24.89
C ASN A 52 2.37 -14.69 -25.60
N LEU A 53 1.48 -15.45 -24.97
CA LEU A 53 0.84 -16.62 -25.59
C LEU A 53 0.02 -16.23 -26.83
N THR A 54 -0.68 -15.09 -26.84
CA THR A 54 -1.39 -14.59 -28.03
C THR A 54 -0.43 -14.35 -29.19
N ASN A 55 0.68 -13.65 -28.92
CA ASN A 55 1.69 -13.35 -29.93
C ASN A 55 2.33 -14.63 -30.49
N THR A 56 2.66 -15.59 -29.62
CA THR A 56 3.19 -16.89 -30.05
C THR A 56 2.16 -17.70 -30.84
N ALA A 57 0.89 -17.70 -30.42
CA ALA A 57 -0.18 -18.37 -31.15
C ALA A 57 -0.35 -17.79 -32.56
N HIS A 58 -0.29 -16.46 -32.69
CA HIS A 58 -0.38 -15.79 -33.98
C HIS A 58 0.79 -16.16 -34.90
N ARG A 59 2.02 -16.23 -34.37
CA ARG A 59 3.21 -16.64 -35.14
C ARG A 59 3.21 -18.11 -35.54
N THR A 60 2.64 -18.98 -34.72
CA THR A 60 2.68 -20.45 -34.92
C THR A 60 1.40 -21.01 -35.54
N GLY A 61 0.33 -20.21 -35.68
CA GLY A 61 -0.99 -20.67 -36.12
C GLY A 61 -1.68 -21.60 -35.12
N SER A 62 -1.19 -21.70 -33.87
CA SER A 62 -1.72 -22.65 -32.89
C SER A 62 -2.99 -22.14 -32.22
N MET A 63 -4.13 -22.74 -32.58
CA MET A 63 -5.43 -22.44 -31.96
C MET A 63 -5.48 -22.82 -30.47
N GLY A 64 -4.72 -23.83 -30.03
CA GLY A 64 -4.65 -24.23 -28.63
C GLY A 64 -4.02 -23.15 -27.74
N LEU A 65 -2.89 -22.57 -28.17
CA LEU A 65 -2.24 -21.47 -27.45
C LEU A 65 -3.11 -20.21 -27.44
N PHE A 66 -3.84 -19.96 -28.53
CA PHE A 66 -4.79 -18.85 -28.61
C PHE A 66 -5.96 -19.03 -27.62
N GLY A 67 -6.56 -20.23 -27.56
CA GLY A 67 -7.62 -20.56 -26.61
C GLY A 67 -7.17 -20.43 -25.15
N LEU A 68 -5.96 -20.94 -24.83
CA LEU A 68 -5.36 -20.77 -23.51
C LEU A 68 -5.17 -19.30 -23.13
N SER A 69 -4.65 -18.49 -24.07
CA SER A 69 -4.47 -17.05 -23.88
C SER A 69 -5.79 -16.32 -23.57
N ILE A 70 -6.84 -16.59 -24.34
CA ILE A 70 -8.19 -16.03 -24.10
C ILE A 70 -8.71 -16.46 -22.72
N GLY A 71 -8.56 -17.73 -22.36
CA GLY A 71 -8.97 -18.25 -21.05
C GLY A 71 -8.27 -17.52 -19.90
N LEU A 72 -6.95 -17.33 -19.98
CA LEU A 72 -6.19 -16.57 -18.98
C LEU A 72 -6.61 -15.08 -18.92
N MET A 73 -6.89 -14.46 -20.06
CA MET A 73 -7.37 -13.08 -20.11
C MET A 73 -8.75 -12.93 -19.46
N ALA A 74 -9.67 -13.84 -19.77
CA ALA A 74 -11.01 -13.87 -19.17
C ALA A 74 -10.93 -14.06 -17.64
N LEU A 75 -10.12 -15.01 -17.18
CA LEU A 75 -9.88 -15.23 -15.75
C LEU A 75 -9.27 -13.99 -15.07
N SER A 76 -8.36 -13.28 -15.75
CA SER A 76 -7.76 -12.06 -15.23
C SER A 76 -8.78 -10.92 -15.08
N VAL A 77 -9.66 -10.74 -16.07
CA VAL A 77 -10.75 -9.75 -16.01
C VAL A 77 -11.75 -10.08 -14.92
N LEU A 78 -12.16 -11.36 -14.81
CA LEU A 78 -13.04 -11.81 -13.73
C LEU A 78 -12.38 -11.63 -12.36
N GLY A 79 -11.09 -11.94 -12.26
CA GLY A 79 -10.29 -11.68 -11.06
C GLY A 79 -10.25 -10.20 -10.70
N LEU A 80 -10.11 -9.30 -11.68
CA LEU A 80 -10.07 -7.84 -11.45
C LEU A 80 -11.42 -7.34 -10.97
N ALA A 81 -12.49 -7.78 -11.62
CA ALA A 81 -13.85 -7.44 -11.25
C ALA A 81 -14.17 -7.93 -9.84
N TRP A 82 -13.85 -9.19 -9.53
CA TRP A 82 -14.00 -9.75 -8.20
C TRP A 82 -13.20 -8.96 -7.16
N PHE A 83 -11.91 -8.74 -7.40
CA PHE A 83 -11.04 -8.06 -6.45
C PHE A 83 -11.48 -6.61 -6.19
N SER A 84 -11.97 -5.92 -7.22
CA SER A 84 -12.35 -4.50 -7.14
C SER A 84 -13.76 -4.26 -6.59
N LEU A 85 -14.71 -5.18 -6.86
CA LEU A 85 -16.13 -4.99 -6.54
C LEU A 85 -16.62 -5.84 -5.37
N SER A 86 -15.92 -6.93 -5.04
CA SER A 86 -16.38 -7.86 -4.00
C SER A 86 -16.05 -7.38 -2.60
N ARG A 87 -17.00 -7.56 -1.67
CA ARG A 87 -16.74 -7.40 -0.23
C ARG A 87 -15.72 -8.40 0.30
N TRP A 88 -15.66 -9.57 -0.33
CA TRP A 88 -14.80 -10.68 0.08
C TRP A 88 -13.32 -10.35 -0.08
N SER A 89 -12.96 -9.51 -1.06
CA SER A 89 -11.57 -9.06 -1.22
C SER A 89 -11.15 -8.15 -0.06
N GLY A 90 -12.05 -7.28 0.40
CA GLY A 90 -11.87 -6.48 1.59
C GLY A 90 -11.68 -7.32 2.86
N GLU A 91 -12.50 -8.35 3.02
CA GLU A 91 -12.39 -9.33 4.12
C GLU A 91 -11.07 -10.12 4.07
N LEU A 92 -10.65 -10.58 2.89
CA LEU A 92 -9.36 -11.23 2.70
C LEU A 92 -8.20 -10.33 3.15
N ILE A 93 -8.17 -9.08 2.67
CA ILE A 93 -7.14 -8.10 3.05
C ILE A 93 -7.17 -7.85 4.55
N TRP A 94 -8.36 -7.71 5.13
CA TRP A 94 -8.53 -7.51 6.56
C TRP A 94 -8.01 -8.70 7.36
N ASN A 95 -8.39 -9.93 7.00
CA ASN A 95 -7.98 -11.16 7.68
C ASN A 95 -6.46 -11.35 7.64
N ILE A 96 -5.83 -11.14 6.49
CA ILE A 96 -4.35 -11.21 6.38
C ILE A 96 -3.69 -10.10 7.21
N THR A 97 -4.26 -8.89 7.19
CA THR A 97 -3.76 -7.77 7.99
C THR A 97 -3.87 -8.06 9.49
N GLN A 98 -4.97 -8.65 9.95
CA GLN A 98 -5.15 -9.05 11.35
C GLN A 98 -4.27 -10.23 11.73
N TRP A 99 -4.02 -11.17 10.81
CA TRP A 99 -3.09 -12.26 11.06
C TRP A 99 -1.65 -11.73 11.30
N LEU A 100 -1.21 -10.74 10.52
CA LEU A 100 0.15 -10.19 10.63
C LEU A 100 0.33 -9.12 11.72
N TYR A 101 -0.72 -8.35 12.04
CA TYR A 101 -0.64 -7.22 12.98
C TYR A 101 -1.56 -7.36 14.21
N GLY A 102 -2.41 -8.37 14.27
CA GLY A 102 -3.44 -8.51 15.32
C GLY A 102 -2.85 -8.61 16.73
N GLY A 103 -1.69 -9.27 16.85
CA GLY A 103 -0.96 -9.38 18.12
C GLY A 103 -0.27 -8.10 18.61
N GLU A 104 -0.31 -7.01 17.85
CA GLU A 104 0.40 -5.76 18.18
C GLU A 104 -0.48 -4.72 18.88
N GLY A 105 -1.77 -5.04 19.07
CA GLY A 105 -2.77 -4.12 19.60
C GLY A 105 -3.34 -3.20 18.53
N TYR A 106 -4.63 -2.86 18.66
CA TYR A 106 -5.33 -2.05 17.67
C TYR A 106 -5.16 -0.56 17.97
N ALA A 107 -4.16 0.08 17.35
CA ALA A 107 -4.10 1.53 17.28
C ALA A 107 -5.07 2.03 16.19
N ALA A 108 -6.33 2.22 16.54
CA ALA A 108 -7.30 2.85 15.65
C ALA A 108 -6.87 4.31 15.41
N PHE A 109 -6.37 4.61 14.22
CA PHE A 109 -6.36 5.99 13.78
C PHE A 109 -7.78 6.32 13.32
N ALA A 110 -8.58 6.90 14.20
CA ALA A 110 -9.72 7.71 13.79
C ALA A 110 -9.15 8.92 13.05
N GLY A 111 -8.87 8.77 11.76
CA GLY A 111 -8.65 9.93 10.91
C GLY A 111 -9.86 10.86 10.99
N PRO A 112 -9.72 12.14 10.59
CA PRO A 112 -10.85 13.07 10.51
C PRO A 112 -12.00 12.60 9.59
N SER A 113 -11.82 11.47 8.93
CA SER A 113 -12.70 10.86 7.94
C SER A 113 -13.04 9.43 8.38
N GLY A 114 -14.00 9.31 9.30
CA GLY A 114 -14.80 8.09 9.39
C GLY A 114 -15.37 7.78 8.01
N HIS A 115 -15.14 6.57 7.50
CA HIS A 115 -15.67 5.99 6.26
C HIS A 115 -16.16 6.98 5.18
N LYS A 116 -15.33 7.95 4.77
CA LYS A 116 -15.67 8.80 3.61
C LYS A 116 -15.37 7.99 2.36
N THR A 117 -16.44 7.61 1.64
CA THR A 117 -16.35 7.11 0.28
C THR A 117 -15.51 8.06 -0.58
N LEU A 118 -14.71 7.50 -1.49
CA LEU A 118 -13.92 8.33 -2.42
C LEU A 118 -14.89 9.19 -3.24
N PRO A 119 -14.64 10.50 -3.38
CA PRO A 119 -15.55 11.39 -4.09
C PRO A 119 -15.50 11.06 -5.58
N LEU A 120 -16.63 11.21 -6.26
CA LEU A 120 -16.80 10.80 -7.66
C LEU A 120 -15.74 11.40 -8.60
N TRP A 121 -15.30 12.64 -8.37
CA TRP A 121 -14.25 13.28 -9.18
C TRP A 121 -12.89 12.58 -9.06
N LEU A 122 -12.58 12.02 -7.88
CA LEU A 122 -11.33 11.31 -7.65
C LEU A 122 -11.39 9.92 -8.30
N THR A 123 -12.55 9.26 -8.25
CA THR A 123 -12.82 8.05 -9.05
C THR A 123 -12.73 8.34 -10.54
N ALA A 124 -13.27 9.47 -11.00
CA ALA A 124 -13.17 9.91 -12.39
C ALA A 124 -11.72 10.19 -12.81
N LEU A 125 -10.88 10.75 -11.94
CA LEU A 125 -9.44 10.89 -12.19
C LEU A 125 -8.74 9.53 -12.33
N GLY A 126 -9.13 8.55 -11.51
CA GLY A 126 -8.67 7.16 -11.64
C GLY A 126 -9.13 6.51 -12.95
N GLY A 127 -10.35 6.76 -13.40
CA GLY A 127 -10.82 6.35 -14.73
C GLY A 127 -10.05 7.05 -15.85
N GLY A 128 -9.80 8.35 -15.70
CA GLY A 128 -8.99 9.15 -16.61
C GLY A 128 -7.56 8.64 -16.75
N LEU A 129 -6.96 8.11 -15.67
CA LEU A 129 -5.66 7.44 -15.72
C LEU A 129 -5.69 6.25 -16.69
N VAL A 130 -6.74 5.41 -16.63
CA VAL A 130 -6.88 4.25 -17.51
C VAL A 130 -7.03 4.70 -18.96
N VAL A 131 -7.93 5.64 -19.23
CA VAL A 131 -8.15 6.20 -20.57
C VAL A 131 -6.85 6.82 -21.12
N TYR A 132 -6.13 7.57 -20.30
CA TYR A 132 -4.85 8.18 -20.67
C TYR A 132 -3.83 7.13 -21.12
N HIS A 133 -3.66 6.05 -20.36
CA HIS A 133 -2.75 4.97 -20.72
C HIS A 133 -3.18 4.20 -21.97
N LEU A 134 -4.49 4.00 -22.18
CA LEU A 134 -5.02 3.37 -23.40
C LEU A 134 -4.75 4.23 -24.64
N VAL A 135 -5.00 5.55 -24.56
CA VAL A 135 -4.74 6.48 -25.65
C VAL A 135 -3.26 6.48 -26.02
N ILE A 136 -2.35 6.49 -25.04
CA ILE A 136 -0.90 6.44 -25.31
C ILE A 136 -0.50 5.12 -25.95
N ALA A 137 -0.99 4.00 -25.42
CA ALA A 137 -0.71 2.68 -26.00
C ALA A 137 -1.17 2.63 -27.47
N MET A 138 -2.32 3.22 -27.79
CA MET A 138 -2.82 3.35 -29.15
C MET A 138 -1.92 4.24 -30.02
N LEU A 139 -1.51 5.42 -29.53
CA LEU A 139 -0.59 6.31 -30.26
C LEU A 139 0.78 5.69 -30.53
N VAL A 140 1.29 4.89 -29.59
CA VAL A 140 2.51 4.09 -29.77
C VAL A 140 2.30 3.02 -30.85
N SER A 141 1.13 2.37 -30.86
CA SER A 141 0.79 1.33 -31.84
C SER A 141 0.70 1.89 -33.26
N PHE A 142 0.24 3.13 -33.41
CA PHE A 142 0.23 3.88 -34.68
C PHE A 142 1.54 4.63 -34.98
N ASN A 143 2.59 4.43 -34.17
CA ASN A 143 3.91 5.04 -34.34
C ASN A 143 3.92 6.59 -34.28
N TYR A 144 2.91 7.21 -33.67
CA TYR A 144 2.88 8.66 -33.40
C TYR A 144 3.72 9.04 -32.18
N VAL A 145 3.91 8.11 -31.24
CA VAL A 145 4.67 8.31 -30.00
C VAL A 145 5.71 7.20 -29.87
N SER A 146 6.94 7.57 -29.52
CA SER A 146 8.00 6.60 -29.28
C SER A 146 7.77 5.83 -27.98
N LEU A 147 8.07 4.53 -27.97
CA LEU A 147 8.17 3.75 -26.73
C LEU A 147 9.07 4.42 -25.68
N ARG A 148 10.10 5.16 -26.14
CA ARG A 148 11.04 5.84 -25.25
C ARG A 148 10.42 6.91 -24.37
N SER A 149 9.29 7.50 -24.78
CA SER A 149 8.57 8.54 -24.05
C SER A 149 7.45 8.00 -23.15
N MET A 150 7.18 6.69 -23.15
CA MET A 150 6.07 6.13 -22.35
C MET A 150 6.21 6.39 -20.86
N GLN A 151 7.41 6.19 -20.28
CA GLN A 151 7.60 6.38 -18.84
C GLN A 151 7.43 7.87 -18.43
N PRO A 152 8.08 8.86 -19.09
CA PRO A 152 7.86 10.26 -18.72
C PRO A 152 6.41 10.71 -18.90
N PHE A 153 5.75 10.22 -19.94
CA PHE A 153 4.36 10.55 -20.20
C PHE A 153 3.43 9.93 -19.14
N SER A 154 3.65 8.66 -18.77
CA SER A 154 2.95 8.02 -17.66
C SER A 154 3.14 8.79 -16.35
N ALA A 155 4.37 9.25 -16.06
CA ALA A 155 4.68 10.03 -14.87
C ALA A 155 3.95 11.38 -14.80
N ALA A 156 3.73 12.03 -15.95
CA ALA A 156 3.03 13.31 -16.03
C ALA A 156 1.60 13.23 -15.48
N TYR A 157 0.92 12.08 -15.59
CA TYR A 157 -0.41 11.88 -15.01
C TYR A 157 -0.37 11.11 -13.68
N MET A 158 0.42 10.03 -13.62
CA MET A 158 0.43 9.12 -12.47
C MET A 158 0.96 9.79 -11.19
N ALA A 159 2.02 10.60 -11.29
CA ALA A 159 2.60 11.25 -10.12
C ALA A 159 1.62 12.27 -9.48
N PRO A 160 1.01 13.23 -10.22
CA PRO A 160 -0.01 14.11 -9.65
C PRO A 160 -1.20 13.36 -9.06
N TYR A 161 -1.68 12.31 -9.75
CA TYR A 161 -2.79 11.49 -9.25
C TYR A 161 -2.47 10.82 -7.91
N LEU A 162 -1.28 10.22 -7.79
CA LEU A 162 -0.80 9.64 -6.54
C LEU A 162 -0.67 10.68 -5.43
N MET A 163 -0.13 11.88 -5.73
CA MET A 163 -0.03 12.96 -4.74
C MET A 163 -1.40 13.37 -4.19
N ILE A 164 -2.41 13.51 -5.07
CA ILE A 164 -3.78 13.83 -4.68
C ILE A 164 -4.36 12.72 -3.78
N LEU A 165 -4.18 11.45 -4.16
CA LEU A 165 -4.62 10.31 -3.36
C LEU A 165 -3.98 10.29 -1.97
N ILE A 166 -2.67 10.55 -1.88
CA ILE A 166 -1.93 10.58 -0.61
C ILE A 166 -2.51 11.63 0.33
N VAL A 167 -2.77 12.83 -0.18
CA VAL A 167 -3.36 13.92 0.61
C VAL A 167 -4.79 13.56 1.05
N TYR A 168 -5.62 13.05 0.13
CA TYR A 168 -7.02 12.74 0.41
C TYR A 168 -7.20 11.56 1.39
N GLN A 169 -6.38 10.52 1.24
CA GLN A 169 -6.40 9.34 2.12
C GLN A 169 -5.62 9.57 3.42
N GLY A 170 -4.91 10.68 3.55
CA GLY A 170 -4.14 11.02 4.75
C GLY A 170 -3.01 10.03 5.06
N LEU A 171 -2.38 9.49 4.01
CA LEU A 171 -1.30 8.50 4.15
C LEU A 171 -0.06 9.09 4.83
N GLY A 172 0.78 8.21 5.39
CA GLY A 172 2.04 8.60 6.01
C GLY A 172 3.07 9.12 4.99
N PHE A 173 4.20 9.65 5.51
CA PHE A 173 5.29 10.17 4.67
C PHE A 173 5.83 9.12 3.67
N TRP A 174 5.76 7.83 4.03
CA TRP A 174 6.23 6.72 3.20
C TRP A 174 5.55 6.69 1.83
N ALA A 175 4.29 7.11 1.74
CA ALA A 175 3.54 7.07 0.49
C ALA A 175 4.07 8.07 -0.54
N TRP A 176 4.73 9.16 -0.10
CA TRP A 176 5.36 10.15 -0.97
C TRP A 176 6.62 9.63 -1.67
N ILE A 177 7.24 8.57 -1.14
CA ILE A 177 8.41 7.94 -1.76
C ILE A 177 8.07 7.47 -3.18
N TRP A 178 6.86 6.92 -3.38
CA TRP A 178 6.47 6.40 -4.68
C TRP A 178 6.36 7.47 -5.77
N PRO A 179 5.52 8.52 -5.68
CA PRO A 179 5.45 9.55 -6.71
C PRO A 179 6.77 10.33 -6.84
N ALA A 180 7.54 10.50 -5.77
CA ALA A 180 8.84 11.16 -5.84
C ALA A 180 9.84 10.36 -6.69
N LEU A 181 10.00 9.06 -6.42
CA LEU A 181 10.86 8.18 -7.23
C LEU A 181 10.36 8.07 -8.67
N TYR A 182 9.03 7.99 -8.86
CA TYR A 182 8.42 7.90 -10.18
C TYR A 182 8.68 9.15 -11.04
N ALA A 183 8.51 10.34 -10.46
CA ALA A 183 8.77 11.62 -11.12
C ALA A 183 10.28 11.84 -11.34
N LEU A 184 11.12 11.51 -10.35
CA LEU A 184 12.57 11.62 -10.48
C LEU A 184 13.09 10.74 -11.62
N HIS A 185 12.61 9.50 -11.73
CA HIS A 185 12.96 8.61 -12.83
C HIS A 185 12.61 9.23 -14.19
N ALA A 186 11.41 9.81 -14.31
CA ALA A 186 10.99 10.49 -15.54
C ALA A 186 11.89 11.68 -15.89
N VAL A 187 12.22 12.52 -14.92
CA VAL A 187 13.13 13.65 -15.13
C VAL A 187 14.52 13.18 -15.55
N LEU A 188 15.05 12.12 -14.92
CA LEU A 188 16.34 11.54 -15.30
C LEU A 188 16.33 10.98 -16.72
N LEU A 189 15.23 10.33 -17.15
CA LEU A 189 15.09 9.87 -18.53
C LEU A 189 15.02 11.02 -19.54
N LEU A 190 14.34 12.11 -19.20
CA LEU A 190 14.29 13.33 -20.03
C LEU A 190 15.64 14.03 -20.09
N ALA A 191 16.42 13.99 -19.00
CA ALA A 191 17.79 14.50 -18.94
C ALA A 191 18.81 13.60 -19.65
N GLY A 192 18.39 12.48 -20.23
CA GLY A 192 19.28 11.56 -20.96
C GLY A 192 20.15 10.67 -20.08
N ALA A 193 19.81 10.50 -18.79
CA ALA A 193 20.55 9.60 -17.90
C ALA A 193 20.48 8.15 -18.41
N PRO A 194 21.58 7.38 -18.35
CA PRO A 194 21.65 6.00 -18.85
C PRO A 194 21.03 5.00 -17.85
N ILE A 195 19.79 5.26 -17.42
CA ILE A 195 19.05 4.44 -16.44
C ILE A 195 18.00 3.53 -17.10
N ARG A 196 17.91 3.55 -18.43
CA ARG A 196 16.99 2.70 -19.19
C ARG A 196 17.41 1.24 -19.10
N PHE A 197 16.41 0.37 -19.07
CA PHE A 197 16.65 -1.06 -19.20
C PHE A 197 17.12 -1.40 -20.63
N PRO A 198 17.83 -2.53 -20.80
CA PRO A 198 18.27 -2.98 -22.10
C PRO A 198 17.11 -3.08 -23.12
N ALA A 199 17.41 -2.81 -24.40
CA ALA A 199 16.40 -2.73 -25.46
C ALA A 199 15.56 -4.01 -25.68
N HIS A 200 16.02 -5.16 -25.20
CA HIS A 200 15.29 -6.43 -25.25
C HIS A 200 14.21 -6.54 -24.14
N PHE A 201 14.21 -5.65 -23.16
CA PHE A 201 13.19 -5.56 -22.11
C PHE A 201 12.58 -4.14 -22.00
N PRO A 202 11.98 -3.60 -23.07
CA PRO A 202 11.50 -2.21 -23.10
C PRO A 202 10.34 -1.97 -22.12
N LEU A 203 9.61 -3.02 -21.72
CA LEU A 203 8.51 -2.92 -20.75
C LEU A 203 9.00 -2.72 -19.31
N LEU A 204 10.25 -3.08 -18.99
CA LEU A 204 10.80 -2.87 -17.64
C LEU A 204 10.92 -1.39 -17.29
N ASP A 205 11.15 -0.52 -18.31
CA ASP A 205 11.11 0.94 -18.15
C ASP A 205 9.76 1.44 -17.61
N MET A 206 8.67 0.68 -17.80
CA MET A 206 7.35 1.00 -17.25
C MET A 206 7.05 0.20 -15.98
N ILE A 207 7.31 -1.11 -15.98
CA ILE A 207 6.98 -2.02 -14.87
C ILE A 207 7.75 -1.66 -13.60
N VAL A 208 9.06 -1.40 -13.71
CA VAL A 208 9.91 -1.17 -12.54
C VAL A 208 9.52 0.14 -11.84
N PRO A 209 9.31 1.27 -12.54
CA PRO A 209 8.81 2.45 -11.87
C PRO A 209 7.43 2.26 -11.25
N VAL A 210 6.50 1.58 -11.94
CA VAL A 210 5.11 1.45 -11.45
C VAL A 210 5.07 0.55 -10.22
N PHE A 211 5.60 -0.67 -10.31
CA PHE A 211 5.47 -1.66 -9.24
C PHE A 211 6.66 -1.65 -8.28
N GLY A 212 7.88 -1.49 -8.80
CA GLY A 212 9.11 -1.52 -8.01
C GLY A 212 9.20 -0.35 -7.03
N TYR A 213 8.93 0.89 -7.47
CA TYR A 213 8.95 2.04 -6.56
C TYR A 213 7.78 2.03 -5.57
N GLY A 214 6.63 1.48 -5.97
CA GLY A 214 5.53 1.20 -5.05
C GLY A 214 5.95 0.23 -3.94
N LEU A 215 6.65 -0.85 -4.29
CA LEU A 215 7.18 -1.82 -3.32
C LEU A 215 8.18 -1.15 -2.37
N VAL A 216 9.12 -0.35 -2.88
CA VAL A 216 10.07 0.40 -2.04
C VAL A 216 9.34 1.29 -1.03
N ALA A 217 8.30 2.01 -1.46
CA ALA A 217 7.49 2.83 -0.57
C ALA A 217 6.77 2.00 0.51
N ILE A 218 6.18 0.88 0.14
CA ILE A 218 5.50 -0.05 1.06
C ILE A 218 6.47 -0.61 2.11
N LEU A 219 7.66 -1.04 1.67
CA LEU A 219 8.69 -1.58 2.55
C LEU A 219 9.25 -0.50 3.49
N ALA A 220 9.50 0.70 2.99
CA ALA A 220 9.92 1.84 3.83
C ALA A 220 8.86 2.19 4.89
N GLY A 221 7.58 2.19 4.51
CA GLY A 221 6.47 2.35 5.44
C GLY A 221 6.43 1.23 6.48
N HIS A 222 6.64 -0.02 6.07
CA HIS A 222 6.69 -1.17 6.97
C HIS A 222 7.84 -1.05 7.98
N ALA A 223 9.06 -0.79 7.51
CA ALA A 223 10.23 -0.59 8.36
C ALA A 223 10.01 0.55 9.36
N TYR A 224 9.45 1.66 8.90
CA TYR A 224 9.11 2.77 9.79
C TYR A 224 8.01 2.41 10.80
N SER A 225 7.02 1.60 10.43
CA SER A 225 6.00 1.11 11.36
C SER A 225 6.63 0.32 12.50
N ARG A 226 7.61 -0.55 12.21
CA ARG A 226 8.37 -1.31 13.20
C ARG A 226 9.16 -0.40 14.13
N TYR A 227 9.83 0.59 13.56
CA TYR A 227 10.54 1.61 14.33
C TYR A 227 9.60 2.43 15.23
N ALA A 228 8.43 2.84 14.72
CA ALA A 228 7.44 3.59 15.50
C ALA A 228 6.85 2.76 16.65
N LEU A 229 6.59 1.47 16.41
CA LEU A 229 6.12 0.55 17.44
C LEU A 229 7.17 0.33 18.53
N TRP A 230 8.43 0.18 18.14
CA TRP A 230 9.54 0.04 19.10
C TRP A 230 9.65 1.26 20.01
N ASN A 231 9.58 2.47 19.44
CA ASN A 231 9.59 3.71 20.22
C ASN A 231 8.33 3.84 21.09
N LEU A 232 7.16 3.45 20.58
CA LEU A 232 5.92 3.46 21.37
C LEU A 232 6.06 2.57 22.60
N LYS A 233 6.50 1.30 22.44
CA LYS A 233 6.73 0.38 23.56
C LYS A 233 7.74 0.95 24.56
N ARG A 234 8.82 1.57 24.08
CA ARG A 234 9.83 2.21 24.93
C ARG A 234 9.25 3.36 25.76
N VAL A 235 8.46 4.24 25.15
CA VAL A 235 7.86 5.39 25.84
C VAL A 235 6.77 4.93 26.81
N THR A 236 5.94 3.96 26.43
CA THR A 236 4.87 3.45 27.31
C THR A 236 5.43 2.80 28.58
N ARG A 237 6.54 2.06 28.49
CA ARG A 237 7.25 1.50 29.66
C ARG A 237 7.81 2.56 30.62
N THR A 238 8.06 3.78 30.13
CA THR A 238 8.55 4.89 30.97
C THR A 238 7.43 5.72 31.59
N VAL A 239 6.20 5.61 31.07
CA VAL A 239 5.03 6.42 31.49
C VAL A 239 4.12 5.64 32.43
N LEU A 240 4.00 4.32 32.26
CA LEU A 240 3.26 3.45 33.18
C LEU A 240 4.27 2.87 34.18
N PRO A 241 4.13 3.13 35.49
CA PRO A 241 4.82 2.34 36.51
C PRO A 241 4.50 0.86 36.26
N GLU A 242 5.49 -0.01 36.42
CA GLU A 242 5.26 -1.46 36.45
C GLU A 242 4.14 -1.75 37.45
N PHE A 243 2.98 -2.17 36.96
CA PHE A 243 2.03 -2.83 37.84
C PHE A 243 2.73 -4.09 38.31
N PRO A 244 2.82 -4.34 39.64
CA PRO A 244 3.36 -5.58 40.14
C PRO A 244 2.57 -6.70 39.46
N THR A 245 3.25 -7.50 38.65
CA THR A 245 2.76 -8.83 38.33
C THR A 245 2.72 -9.55 39.67
N ASP A 246 1.52 -9.76 40.20
CA ASP A 246 1.28 -10.59 41.38
C ASP A 246 1.74 -12.02 41.05
N ALA A 247 3.02 -12.26 41.30
CA ALA A 247 3.64 -13.56 41.40
C ALA A 247 4.44 -13.52 42.69
N ASP A 248 3.75 -13.85 43.80
CA ASP A 248 4.15 -14.91 44.73
C ASP A 248 3.54 -14.69 46.12
N GLY A 249 2.77 -15.68 46.57
CA GLY A 249 2.56 -15.99 47.99
C GLY A 249 1.43 -15.24 48.70
N ASP A 250 0.33 -15.94 49.00
CA ASP A 250 0.03 -16.27 50.40
C ASP A 250 -0.99 -17.42 50.47
N ALA A 251 -0.56 -18.49 51.13
CA ALA A 251 -1.37 -19.60 51.58
C ALA A 251 -2.07 -19.24 52.90
N GLU A 252 -3.13 -20.00 53.23
CA GLU A 252 -3.82 -20.08 54.54
C GLU A 252 -4.72 -18.87 54.89
N THR A 253 -5.97 -18.97 55.38
CA THR A 253 -6.69 -19.98 56.16
C THR A 253 -8.20 -19.64 56.23
N GLY A 254 -9.07 -20.66 56.29
CA GLY A 254 -10.17 -20.76 57.28
C GLY A 254 -11.50 -19.98 57.12
N GLY A 255 -12.59 -20.74 56.86
CA GLY A 255 -13.97 -20.50 57.35
C GLY A 255 -14.84 -19.55 56.54
N GLY A 256 -16.11 -19.78 56.21
CA GLY A 256 -17.08 -20.81 56.56
C GLY A 256 -18.50 -20.25 56.31
N ALA A 257 -19.42 -21.13 55.89
CA ALA A 257 -20.89 -21.06 55.97
C ALA A 257 -21.74 -20.37 54.87
N GLY A 258 -22.76 -21.14 54.42
CA GLY A 258 -24.09 -20.69 53.98
C GLY A 258 -24.27 -20.63 52.46
N ASP A 259 -24.61 -21.71 51.76
CA ASP A 259 -25.91 -22.37 51.67
C ASP A 259 -27.03 -21.50 51.08
N CYS A 260 -27.51 -21.89 49.90
CA CYS A 260 -28.91 -21.90 49.43
C CYS A 260 -28.95 -22.20 47.93
N ALA A 261 -29.13 -23.49 47.61
CA ALA A 261 -29.42 -23.99 46.29
C ALA A 261 -30.95 -24.07 46.06
N HIS A 262 -31.33 -23.61 44.87
CA HIS A 262 -32.46 -23.95 44.00
C HIS A 262 -33.49 -25.01 44.45
N GLU A 263 -34.77 -24.60 44.38
CA GLU A 263 -35.88 -25.43 43.87
C GLU A 263 -35.76 -25.68 42.37
#